data_AF-A0A8T0REU8-F1
#
_entry.id   AF-A0A8T0REU8-F1
#
_cell.length_a   1.000
_cell.length_b   1.000
_cell.length_c   1.000
_cell.angle_alpha   90.00
_cell.angle_beta   90.00
_cell.angle_gamma   90.00
#
_symmetry.space_group_name_H-M   'P 1'
#
loop_
_entity.id
_entity.type
_entity.pdbx_description
1 polymer ?
#
loop_
_entity_poly.entity_id
_entity_poly.type
_entity_poly.pdbx_seq_one_letter_code
_entity_poly.pdbx_strand_id
1 'polypeptide(L)'
;MQEGHGETVNYRVFAGTWNVGGKAPPDDLDLEDWLDTKAGSHDIYVLGFQEMVPLNVRSVLGPKQRSAAMNWQRLIGDALNGGRRSVMDGEDAAMDHGQGAFRCVMSKQMVGIFVSVWTRSGLRRHVRHPGVSAVGAGVLGRLGNKGAVSVRFLLHGTSFCFVCCHLASGGGDGDALRRNADAAYILARTSFLNSGGAPAPAPEELPRKILDHDRVVLLGDLNYRIAMDDAEARQLVRARKWSMLLENDELLLELAEGRRFDGWREGHVTFAPTYKYHRNSDQFCWCADGGAAAGRGKQHRAPAWSDSDTPN
;
A
#
# COMPACT_ATOMS: atom_id res chain seq x y z
N MET A 1 14.44 -44.82 -0.45
CA MET A 1 13.87 -43.61 -1.06
C MET A 1 14.15 -42.48 -0.07
N GLN A 2 15.04 -41.56 -0.40
CA GLN A 2 15.27 -40.37 0.42
C GLN A 2 14.12 -39.41 0.15
N GLU A 3 13.26 -39.19 1.14
CA GLU A 3 12.35 -38.04 1.15
C GLU A 3 13.21 -36.78 1.20
N GLY A 4 13.35 -36.10 0.07
CA GLY A 4 13.99 -34.79 0.02
C GLY A 4 13.14 -33.81 0.82
N HIS A 5 13.58 -33.47 2.03
CA HIS A 5 13.07 -32.29 2.73
C HIS A 5 13.36 -31.07 1.84
N GLY A 6 12.32 -30.52 1.22
CA GLY A 6 12.43 -29.28 0.47
C GLY A 6 12.86 -28.17 1.42
N GLU A 7 14.02 -27.56 1.14
CA GLU A 7 14.54 -26.46 1.94
C GLU A 7 13.58 -25.27 1.85
N THR A 8 13.07 -24.81 2.99
CA THR A 8 12.20 -23.63 3.05
C THR A 8 13.07 -22.38 2.98
N VAL A 9 12.92 -21.62 1.88
CA VAL A 9 13.63 -20.35 1.70
C VAL A 9 12.76 -19.20 2.21
N ASN A 10 13.29 -18.42 3.15
CA ASN A 10 12.60 -17.26 3.71
C ASN A 10 12.98 -15.99 2.92
N TYR A 11 11.97 -15.16 2.61
CA TYR A 11 12.14 -13.86 1.98
C TYR A 11 11.55 -12.77 2.86
N ARG A 12 12.23 -11.61 2.92
CA ARG A 12 11.75 -10.44 3.64
C ARG A 12 10.99 -9.52 2.68
N VAL A 13 9.78 -9.14 3.04
CA VAL A 13 8.91 -8.27 2.24
C VAL A 13 8.74 -6.94 2.96
N PHE A 14 9.05 -5.84 2.28
CA PHE A 14 8.66 -4.49 2.68
C PHE A 14 7.34 -4.15 2.00
N ALA A 15 6.34 -3.73 2.79
CA ALA A 15 5.11 -3.14 2.29
C ALA A 15 5.03 -1.70 2.81
N GLY A 16 4.81 -0.74 1.92
CA GLY A 16 4.68 0.66 2.28
C GLY A 16 3.53 1.30 1.54
N THR A 17 2.77 2.16 2.22
CA THR A 17 1.70 2.92 1.59
C THR A 17 1.76 4.42 1.86
N TRP A 18 1.31 5.22 0.89
CA TRP A 18 1.30 6.66 0.98
C TRP A 18 0.17 7.31 0.15
N ASN A 19 -0.78 7.95 0.81
CA ASN A 19 -1.67 8.91 0.16
C ASN A 19 -0.92 10.23 -0.15
N VAL A 20 -0.63 10.48 -1.43
CA VAL A 20 0.19 11.63 -1.89
C VAL A 20 -0.64 12.89 -2.18
N GLY A 21 -1.93 12.88 -1.83
CA GLY A 21 -2.77 14.08 -1.75
C GLY A 21 -2.97 14.85 -3.06
N GLY A 22 -2.98 14.13 -4.19
CA GLY A 22 -3.28 14.69 -5.52
C GLY A 22 -2.11 15.43 -6.16
N LYS A 23 -0.87 15.26 -5.67
CA LYS A 23 0.31 15.99 -6.16
C LYS A 23 1.32 15.06 -6.82
N ALA A 24 1.95 15.58 -7.87
CA ALA A 24 3.14 14.96 -8.43
C ALA A 24 4.28 14.99 -7.39
N PRO A 25 5.16 13.97 -7.39
CA PRO A 25 6.32 13.99 -6.51
C PRO A 25 7.21 15.20 -6.85
N PRO A 26 7.76 15.90 -5.85
CA PRO A 26 8.84 16.87 -6.05
C PRO A 26 10.05 16.24 -6.76
N ASP A 27 10.80 17.04 -7.51
CA ASP A 27 12.00 16.56 -8.23
C ASP A 27 13.13 16.14 -7.28
N ASP A 28 13.14 16.67 -6.06
CA ASP A 28 14.11 16.43 -4.98
C ASP A 28 13.60 15.43 -3.93
N LEU A 29 12.48 14.73 -4.20
CA LEU A 29 11.94 13.75 -3.26
C LEU A 29 12.89 12.57 -3.09
N ASP A 30 13.46 12.46 -1.89
CA ASP A 30 14.22 11.30 -1.46
C ASP A 30 13.31 10.25 -0.79
N LEU A 31 13.42 9.00 -1.23
CA LEU A 31 12.66 7.86 -0.70
C LEU A 31 13.54 6.89 0.09
N GLU A 32 14.85 7.09 0.17
CA GLU A 32 15.77 6.10 0.76
C GLU A 32 15.43 5.78 2.22
N ASP A 33 15.17 6.80 3.02
CA ASP A 33 14.85 6.62 4.45
C ASP A 33 13.47 5.98 4.65
N TRP A 34 12.48 6.31 3.81
CA TRP A 34 11.15 5.68 3.87
C TRP A 34 11.20 4.20 3.46
N LEU A 35 12.03 3.87 2.46
CA LEU A 35 12.21 2.51 1.95
C LEU A 35 13.22 1.68 2.74
N ASP A 36 13.82 2.24 3.81
CA ASP A 36 14.83 1.58 4.62
C ASP A 36 15.91 0.88 3.77
N THR A 37 16.37 1.55 2.71
CA THR A 37 17.26 0.93 1.71
C THR A 37 18.64 0.62 2.30
N LYS A 38 19.06 1.39 3.31
CA LYS A 38 20.33 1.26 4.01
C LYS A 38 20.43 0.00 4.85
N ALA A 39 19.31 -0.53 5.36
CA ALA A 39 19.33 -1.80 6.10
C ALA A 39 19.61 -3.01 5.19
N GLY A 40 19.43 -2.88 3.86
CA GLY A 40 19.67 -3.96 2.90
C GLY A 40 18.83 -5.23 3.19
N SER A 41 17.76 -5.07 3.95
CA SER A 41 17.11 -6.15 4.68
C SER A 41 15.93 -6.75 3.94
N HIS A 42 15.52 -6.24 2.78
CA HIS A 42 14.32 -6.74 2.10
C HIS A 42 14.66 -7.39 0.76
N ASP A 43 13.89 -8.40 0.36
CA ASP A 43 14.02 -9.10 -0.92
C ASP A 43 12.96 -8.66 -1.93
N ILE A 44 11.83 -8.18 -1.40
CA ILE A 44 10.65 -7.74 -2.14
C ILE A 44 10.20 -6.40 -1.54
N TYR A 45 9.94 -5.43 -2.40
CA TYR A 45 9.31 -4.15 -2.05
C TYR A 45 7.95 -4.04 -2.72
N VAL A 46 6.94 -3.66 -1.94
CA VAL A 46 5.56 -3.45 -2.39
C VAL A 46 5.13 -2.07 -1.96
N LEU A 47 4.88 -1.18 -2.92
CA LEU A 47 4.59 0.21 -2.66
C LEU A 47 3.24 0.58 -3.24
N GLY A 48 2.31 0.98 -2.35
CA GLY A 48 0.95 1.37 -2.66
C GLY A 48 0.73 2.86 -2.47
N PHE A 49 0.19 3.56 -3.46
CA PHE A 49 -0.04 5.00 -3.41
C PHE A 49 -1.50 5.33 -3.71
N GLN A 50 -2.04 6.32 -3.01
CA GLN A 50 -3.39 6.85 -3.22
C GLN A 50 -3.33 8.34 -3.55
N GLU A 51 -4.36 8.83 -4.24
CA GLU A 51 -4.41 10.20 -4.77
C GLU A 51 -3.16 10.57 -5.59
N MET A 52 -2.60 9.63 -6.36
CA MET A 52 -1.41 9.88 -7.19
C MET A 52 -1.59 11.00 -8.24
N VAL A 53 -2.83 11.29 -8.61
CA VAL A 53 -3.19 12.36 -9.55
C VAL A 53 -4.33 13.20 -8.96
N PRO A 54 -4.40 14.51 -9.29
CA PRO A 54 -5.58 15.31 -8.96
C PRO A 54 -6.85 14.63 -9.46
N LEU A 55 -7.97 14.70 -8.75
CA LEU A 55 -9.25 14.11 -9.19
C LEU A 55 -10.06 15.13 -10.02
N ASN A 56 -9.55 15.54 -11.18
CA ASN A 56 -10.31 16.33 -12.16
C ASN A 56 -10.50 15.56 -13.48
N VAL A 57 -11.54 15.89 -14.25
CA VAL A 57 -11.90 15.12 -15.47
C VAL A 57 -10.72 14.98 -16.44
N ARG A 58 -9.87 16.01 -16.54
CA ARG A 58 -8.69 16.00 -17.43
C ARG A 58 -7.58 15.06 -16.95
N SER A 59 -7.40 14.86 -15.65
CA SER A 59 -6.44 13.90 -15.11
C SER A 59 -6.99 12.47 -15.02
N VAL A 60 -8.31 12.29 -14.96
CA VAL A 60 -8.94 10.96 -14.98
C VAL A 60 -8.99 10.34 -16.38
N LEU A 61 -9.05 11.17 -17.44
CA LEU A 61 -9.20 10.70 -18.84
C LEU A 61 -8.05 11.11 -19.77
N GLY A 62 -7.06 11.84 -19.27
CA GLY A 62 -5.96 12.39 -20.09
C GLY A 62 -4.67 11.54 -20.09
N PRO A 63 -3.76 11.79 -21.04
CA PRO A 63 -2.48 11.08 -21.18
C PRO A 63 -1.54 11.24 -19.97
N LYS A 64 -1.80 12.22 -19.09
CA LYS A 64 -1.00 12.53 -17.89
C LYS A 64 -1.02 11.43 -16.81
N GLN A 65 -1.92 10.43 -16.88
CA GLN A 65 -1.86 9.29 -15.96
C GLN A 65 -0.58 8.48 -16.16
N ARG A 66 -0.24 8.15 -17.41
CA ARG A 66 0.94 7.33 -17.70
C ARG A 66 2.23 8.00 -17.24
N SER A 67 2.33 9.33 -17.35
CA SER A 67 3.49 10.08 -16.87
C SER A 67 3.64 10.04 -15.35
N ALA A 68 2.54 10.03 -14.58
CA ALA A 68 2.63 9.99 -13.11
C ALA A 68 3.18 8.65 -12.62
N ALA A 69 2.65 7.53 -13.09
CA ALA A 69 3.17 6.20 -12.76
C ALA A 69 4.65 6.05 -13.17
N MET A 70 5.03 6.48 -14.37
CA MET A 70 6.42 6.42 -14.84
C MET A 70 7.37 7.22 -13.94
N ASN A 71 6.98 8.41 -13.50
CA ASN A 71 7.80 9.24 -12.61
C ASN A 71 8.02 8.57 -11.25
N TRP A 72 6.94 8.03 -10.65
CA TRP A 72 7.04 7.28 -9.40
C TRP A 72 7.89 6.02 -9.54
N GLN A 73 7.72 5.25 -10.62
CA GLN A 73 8.54 4.07 -10.87
C GLN A 73 10.02 4.42 -11.01
N ARG A 74 10.35 5.54 -11.66
CA ARG A 74 11.72 6.02 -11.77
C ARG A 74 12.29 6.36 -10.39
N LEU A 75 11.59 7.18 -9.61
CA LEU A 75 12.03 7.59 -8.26
C LEU A 75 12.25 6.38 -7.34
N ILE A 76 11.33 5.41 -7.35
CA ILE A 76 11.46 4.18 -6.58
C ILE A 76 12.66 3.36 -7.06
N GLY A 77 12.80 3.19 -8.38
CA GLY A 77 13.92 2.46 -8.96
C GLY A 77 15.27 3.11 -8.64
N ASP A 78 15.34 4.43 -8.66
CA ASP A 78 16.51 5.21 -8.30
C ASP A 78 16.80 5.08 -6.80
N ALA A 79 15.83 5.20 -5.90
CA ALA A 79 16.05 5.03 -4.45
C ALA A 79 16.50 3.59 -4.09
N LEU A 80 15.86 2.57 -4.67
CA LEU A 80 16.21 1.16 -4.40
C LEU A 80 17.59 0.75 -4.94
N ASN A 81 18.13 1.48 -5.92
CA ASN A 81 19.39 1.13 -6.59
C ASN A 81 20.47 2.23 -6.49
N GLY A 82 20.16 3.41 -5.95
CA GLY A 82 20.95 4.64 -6.02
C GLY A 82 22.21 4.61 -5.17
N GLY A 83 22.11 4.10 -3.94
CA GLY A 83 23.26 3.88 -3.04
C GLY A 83 24.37 2.97 -3.59
N ARG A 84 24.15 2.31 -4.74
CA ARG A 84 25.14 1.43 -5.40
C ARG A 84 25.99 2.12 -6.47
N ARG A 85 25.61 3.31 -6.93
CA ARG A 85 26.37 4.05 -7.96
C ARG A 85 27.62 4.74 -7.41
N SER A 86 27.71 4.97 -6.10
CA SER A 86 28.82 5.72 -5.48
C SER A 86 30.06 4.89 -5.14
N VAL A 87 30.04 3.55 -5.30
CA VAL A 87 31.12 2.66 -4.84
C VAL A 87 31.93 2.04 -5.98
N MET A 88 31.59 2.33 -7.25
CA MET A 88 32.22 1.71 -8.43
C MET A 88 33.36 2.53 -9.07
N ASP A 89 34.09 3.33 -8.29
CA ASP A 89 35.35 3.98 -8.74
C ASP A 89 36.61 3.30 -8.15
N GLY A 90 36.51 2.04 -7.69
CA GLY A 90 37.65 1.26 -7.17
C GLY A 90 37.59 -0.21 -7.54
N GLU A 91 38.74 -0.78 -7.89
CA GLU A 91 38.99 -2.11 -8.47
C GLU A 91 38.69 -3.32 -7.56
N ASP A 92 37.62 -3.30 -6.77
CA ASP A 92 37.20 -4.41 -5.87
C ASP A 92 35.81 -4.98 -6.23
N ALA A 93 35.48 -5.05 -7.52
CA ALA A 93 34.21 -5.61 -8.03
C ALA A 93 34.07 -7.14 -7.90
N ALA A 94 34.98 -7.82 -7.18
CA ALA A 94 35.05 -9.28 -7.12
C ALA A 94 34.50 -9.91 -5.82
N MET A 95 34.01 -9.12 -4.86
CA MET A 95 33.51 -9.63 -3.57
C MET A 95 32.19 -8.99 -3.08
N ASP A 96 31.30 -8.50 -3.97
CA ASP A 96 29.92 -8.17 -3.58
C ASP A 96 29.05 -9.45 -3.55
N HIS A 97 29.20 -10.23 -2.49
CA HIS A 97 28.32 -11.35 -2.22
C HIS A 97 26.95 -10.87 -1.74
N GLY A 98 26.01 -10.69 -2.69
CA GLY A 98 24.77 -11.47 -2.57
C GLY A 98 23.44 -10.80 -2.93
N GLN A 99 23.39 -9.51 -3.22
CA GLN A 99 22.09 -8.82 -3.29
C GLN A 99 21.95 -7.96 -4.56
N GLY A 100 21.80 -8.57 -5.74
CA GLY A 100 21.69 -7.85 -7.03
C GLY A 100 20.62 -6.73 -7.10
N ALA A 101 20.68 -5.88 -8.14
CA ALA A 101 19.78 -4.72 -8.35
C ALA A 101 18.28 -5.07 -8.22
N PHE A 102 17.46 -4.14 -7.74
CA PHE A 102 16.00 -4.31 -7.73
C PHE A 102 15.41 -4.07 -9.11
N ARG A 103 14.46 -4.92 -9.51
CA ARG A 103 13.71 -4.84 -10.76
C ARG A 103 12.21 -4.85 -10.49
N CYS A 104 11.48 -3.97 -11.17
CA CYS A 104 10.02 -3.95 -11.11
C CYS A 104 9.48 -5.25 -11.73
N VAL A 105 8.76 -6.03 -10.93
CA VAL A 105 8.02 -7.21 -11.38
C VAL A 105 6.74 -6.78 -12.09
N MET A 106 6.00 -5.86 -11.47
CA MET A 106 4.72 -5.40 -11.97
C MET A 106 4.37 -4.06 -11.35
N SER A 107 3.68 -3.21 -12.12
CA SER A 107 3.10 -1.96 -11.63
C SER A 107 1.76 -1.72 -12.29
N LYS A 108 0.81 -1.16 -11.56
CA LYS A 108 -0.51 -0.85 -12.11
C LYS A 108 -1.10 0.39 -11.45
N GLN A 109 -1.66 1.27 -12.28
CA GLN A 109 -2.45 2.42 -11.85
C GLN A 109 -3.93 2.23 -12.21
N MET A 110 -4.81 2.63 -11.31
CA MET A 110 -6.24 2.87 -11.54
C MET A 110 -6.60 4.24 -10.98
N VAL A 111 -6.79 5.22 -11.87
CA VAL A 111 -7.08 6.63 -11.49
C VAL A 111 -6.04 7.15 -10.50
N GLY A 112 -6.37 7.29 -9.22
CA GLY A 112 -5.47 7.78 -8.17
C GLY A 112 -4.77 6.70 -7.37
N ILE A 113 -5.09 5.42 -7.59
CA ILE A 113 -4.51 4.28 -6.87
C ILE A 113 -3.41 3.67 -7.73
N PHE A 114 -2.25 3.42 -7.16
CA PHE A 114 -1.12 2.81 -7.85
C PHE A 114 -0.42 1.81 -6.94
N VAL A 115 0.04 0.71 -7.51
CA VAL A 115 0.88 -0.26 -6.83
C VAL A 115 2.08 -0.60 -7.70
N SER A 116 3.24 -0.79 -7.08
CA SER A 116 4.43 -1.34 -7.72
C SER A 116 5.09 -2.40 -6.84
N VAL A 117 5.52 -3.49 -7.46
CA VAL A 117 6.23 -4.59 -6.81
C VAL A 117 7.61 -4.73 -7.42
N TRP A 118 8.63 -4.74 -6.58
CA TRP A 118 10.04 -4.83 -6.95
C TRP A 118 10.70 -6.00 -6.25
N THR A 119 11.57 -6.72 -6.94
CA THR A 119 12.33 -7.84 -6.36
C THR A 119 13.79 -7.74 -6.73
N ARG A 120 14.66 -8.35 -5.93
CA ARG A 120 16.08 -8.51 -6.28
C ARG A 120 16.22 -9.24 -7.61
N SER A 121 17.20 -8.83 -8.43
CA SER A 121 17.43 -9.40 -9.77
C SER A 121 17.63 -10.92 -9.72
N GLY A 122 18.29 -11.44 -8.68
CA GLY A 122 18.45 -12.89 -8.48
C GLY A 122 17.13 -13.64 -8.23
N LEU A 123 16.14 -12.96 -7.63
CA LEU A 123 14.82 -13.53 -7.33
C LEU A 123 13.89 -13.51 -8.55
N ARG A 124 14.11 -12.58 -9.49
CA ARG A 124 13.24 -12.32 -10.64
C ARG A 124 12.97 -13.56 -11.51
N ARG A 125 13.93 -14.48 -11.61
CA ARG A 125 13.81 -15.76 -12.37
C ARG A 125 12.83 -16.75 -11.73
N HIS A 126 12.57 -16.60 -10.43
CA HIS A 126 11.67 -17.47 -9.68
C HIS A 126 10.24 -16.90 -9.59
N VAL A 127 10.04 -15.66 -10.05
CA VAL A 127 8.72 -15.02 -10.15
C VAL A 127 8.03 -15.49 -11.43
N ARG A 128 6.91 -16.20 -11.28
CA ARG A 128 6.09 -16.74 -12.36
C ARG A 128 4.67 -16.17 -12.31
N HIS A 129 4.00 -16.16 -13.45
CA HIS A 129 2.59 -15.78 -13.59
C HIS A 129 2.20 -14.47 -12.89
N PRO A 130 2.88 -13.34 -13.14
CA PRO A 130 2.43 -12.07 -12.59
C PRO A 130 1.06 -11.70 -13.18
N GLY A 131 0.14 -11.26 -12.33
CA GLY A 131 -1.22 -10.89 -12.69
C GLY A 131 -1.67 -9.62 -11.97
N VAL A 132 -2.58 -8.88 -12.59
CA VAL A 132 -3.13 -7.64 -12.02
C VAL A 132 -4.65 -7.61 -12.13
N SER A 133 -5.30 -7.01 -11.14
CA SER A 133 -6.73 -6.73 -11.14
C SER A 133 -6.97 -5.33 -10.57
N ALA A 134 -7.96 -4.62 -11.09
CA ALA A 134 -8.31 -3.29 -10.62
C ALA A 134 -9.83 -3.20 -10.46
N VAL A 135 -10.28 -2.85 -9.26
CA VAL A 135 -11.70 -2.82 -8.88
C VAL A 135 -12.04 -1.44 -8.34
N GLY A 136 -12.88 -0.68 -9.05
CA GLY A 136 -13.39 0.61 -8.56
C GLY A 136 -14.55 0.41 -7.58
N ALA A 137 -14.51 1.11 -6.44
CA ALA A 137 -15.54 1.15 -5.41
C ALA A 137 -16.09 2.57 -5.15
N GLY A 138 -15.72 3.56 -5.98
CA GLY A 138 -16.22 4.94 -5.85
C GLY A 138 -17.70 5.12 -6.20
N VAL A 139 -18.13 6.36 -6.42
CA VAL A 139 -19.56 6.71 -6.69
C VAL A 139 -20.20 5.73 -7.69
N LEU A 140 -21.31 5.09 -7.26
CA LEU A 140 -22.05 4.05 -7.97
C LEU A 140 -21.29 2.72 -8.24
N GLY A 141 -20.21 2.44 -7.51
CA GLY A 141 -19.39 1.23 -7.68
C GLY A 141 -18.61 1.18 -9.01
N ARG A 142 -18.41 2.35 -9.65
CA ARG A 142 -17.88 2.45 -11.03
C ARG A 142 -16.78 3.46 -11.23
N LEU A 143 -16.66 4.51 -10.41
CA LEU A 143 -15.55 5.47 -10.51
C LEU A 143 -14.32 4.96 -9.75
N GLY A 144 -13.16 4.93 -10.43
CA GLY A 144 -11.92 4.35 -9.90
C GLY A 144 -11.14 5.21 -8.90
N ASN A 145 -11.71 6.29 -8.36
CA ASN A 145 -11.05 7.13 -7.35
C ASN A 145 -11.04 6.51 -5.94
N LYS A 146 -11.90 5.53 -5.71
CA LYS A 146 -11.90 4.60 -4.56
C LYS A 146 -11.95 3.18 -5.11
N GLY A 147 -11.47 2.21 -4.34
CA GLY A 147 -11.36 0.82 -4.76
C GLY A 147 -10.00 0.23 -4.45
N ALA A 148 -9.53 -0.70 -5.27
CA ALA A 148 -8.22 -1.32 -5.13
C ALA A 148 -7.54 -1.65 -6.44
N VAL A 149 -6.21 -1.74 -6.38
CA VAL A 149 -5.37 -2.39 -7.39
C VAL A 149 -4.63 -3.54 -6.73
N SER A 150 -4.80 -4.74 -7.27
CA SER A 150 -4.20 -5.97 -6.75
C SER A 150 -3.17 -6.52 -7.73
N VAL A 151 -2.02 -6.96 -7.20
CA VAL A 151 -0.95 -7.65 -7.94
C VAL A 151 -0.74 -9.02 -7.33
N ARG A 152 -0.68 -10.06 -8.15
CA ARG A 152 -0.32 -11.41 -7.72
C ARG A 152 0.82 -11.98 -8.53
N PHE A 153 1.54 -12.94 -7.95
CA PHE A 153 2.51 -13.77 -8.65
C PHE A 153 2.79 -15.04 -7.84
N LEU A 154 3.34 -16.05 -8.51
CA LEU A 154 4.01 -17.16 -7.84
C LEU A 154 5.46 -16.82 -7.65
N LEU A 155 6.00 -17.07 -6.46
CA LEU A 155 7.42 -17.08 -6.19
C LEU A 155 7.81 -18.49 -5.76
N HIS A 156 8.60 -19.17 -6.60
CA HIS A 156 8.80 -20.61 -6.51
C HIS A 156 7.44 -21.34 -6.56
N GLY A 157 7.02 -21.96 -5.45
CA GLY A 157 5.72 -22.61 -5.28
C GLY A 157 4.73 -21.84 -4.41
N THR A 158 5.09 -20.66 -3.88
CA THR A 158 4.21 -19.87 -3.00
C THR A 158 3.54 -18.75 -3.78
N SER A 159 2.22 -18.64 -3.64
CA SER A 159 1.40 -17.60 -4.24
C SER A 159 1.28 -16.38 -3.33
N PHE A 160 1.54 -15.20 -3.89
CA PHE A 160 1.42 -13.91 -3.21
C PHE A 160 0.33 -13.06 -3.87
N CYS A 161 -0.43 -12.32 -3.06
CA CYS A 161 -1.36 -11.29 -3.51
C CYS A 161 -1.20 -10.01 -2.67
N PHE A 162 -0.86 -8.91 -3.33
CA PHE A 162 -0.73 -7.58 -2.73
C PHE A 162 -1.88 -6.69 -3.19
N VAL A 163 -2.63 -6.11 -2.26
CA VAL A 163 -3.86 -5.37 -2.54
C VAL A 163 -3.71 -3.95 -2.02
N CYS A 164 -3.54 -2.98 -2.92
CA CYS A 164 -3.48 -1.56 -2.57
C CYS A 164 -4.89 -0.94 -2.62
N CYS A 165 -5.43 -0.57 -1.47
CA CYS A 165 -6.78 -0.03 -1.30
C CYS A 165 -6.80 1.50 -1.17
N HIS A 166 -7.96 2.08 -1.51
CA HIS A 166 -8.38 3.42 -1.12
C HIS A 166 -9.89 3.36 -0.85
N LEU A 167 -10.28 3.21 0.41
CA LEU A 167 -11.67 2.97 0.82
C LEU A 167 -12.43 4.28 1.06
N ALA A 168 -13.75 4.18 1.21
CA ALA A 168 -14.62 5.32 1.51
C ALA A 168 -14.10 6.19 2.67
N SER A 169 -13.96 7.49 2.40
CA SER A 169 -13.57 8.48 3.40
C SER A 169 -14.78 9.01 4.16
N GLY A 170 -14.55 9.56 5.35
CA GLY A 170 -15.60 10.17 6.17
C GLY A 170 -15.49 9.66 7.60
N GLY A 171 -16.05 10.42 8.55
CA GLY A 171 -16.05 10.07 9.97
C GLY A 171 -17.41 10.31 10.61
N GLY A 172 -18.48 10.34 9.81
CA GLY A 172 -19.85 10.41 10.30
C GLY A 172 -20.46 9.02 10.44
N ASP A 173 -21.65 8.97 11.03
CA ASP A 173 -22.38 7.73 11.27
C ASP A 173 -22.55 6.92 9.98
N GLY A 174 -22.18 5.64 10.05
CA GLY A 174 -22.28 4.69 8.94
C GLY A 174 -21.12 4.75 7.94
N ASP A 175 -20.15 5.66 8.06
CA ASP A 175 -18.98 5.68 7.17
C ASP A 175 -18.08 4.45 7.36
N ALA A 176 -17.96 3.92 8.59
CA ALA A 176 -17.27 2.66 8.85
C ALA A 176 -17.93 1.48 8.11
N LEU A 177 -19.27 1.42 8.12
CA LEU A 177 -20.01 0.39 7.37
C LEU A 177 -19.79 0.51 5.85
N ARG A 178 -19.62 1.73 5.32
CA ARG A 178 -19.27 1.94 3.90
C ARG A 178 -17.86 1.43 3.59
N ARG A 179 -16.87 1.65 4.47
CA ARG A 179 -15.53 1.08 4.32
C ARG A 179 -15.55 -0.44 4.33
N ASN A 180 -16.31 -1.04 5.25
CA ASN A 180 -16.51 -2.50 5.30
C ASN A 180 -17.16 -3.03 4.01
N ALA A 181 -18.14 -2.30 3.46
CA ALA A 181 -18.80 -2.65 2.21
C ALA A 181 -17.84 -2.55 1.01
N ASP A 182 -16.99 -1.51 0.95
CA ASP A 182 -15.94 -1.37 -0.07
C ASP A 182 -14.96 -2.55 -0.01
N ALA A 183 -14.45 -2.87 1.19
CA ALA A 183 -13.53 -3.99 1.39
C ALA A 183 -14.15 -5.33 0.95
N ALA A 184 -15.40 -5.61 1.36
CA ALA A 184 -16.12 -6.81 0.95
C ALA A 184 -16.35 -6.87 -0.57
N TYR A 185 -16.70 -5.74 -1.18
CA TYR A 185 -16.86 -5.63 -2.63
C TYR A 185 -15.55 -5.89 -3.38
N ILE A 186 -14.43 -5.32 -2.91
CA ILE A 186 -13.09 -5.53 -3.48
C ILE A 186 -12.68 -7.00 -3.40
N LEU A 187 -12.85 -7.65 -2.24
CA LEU A 187 -12.54 -9.06 -2.04
C LEU A 187 -13.36 -9.95 -3.00
N ALA A 188 -14.65 -9.68 -3.12
CA ALA A 188 -15.55 -10.46 -3.99
C ALA A 188 -15.27 -10.26 -5.49
N ARG A 189 -14.99 -9.02 -5.91
CA ARG A 189 -14.93 -8.63 -7.33
C ARG A 189 -13.55 -8.78 -7.94
N THR A 190 -12.49 -8.74 -7.12
CA THR A 190 -11.14 -9.01 -7.61
C THR A 190 -11.08 -10.40 -8.22
N SER A 191 -10.50 -10.46 -9.41
CA SER A 191 -10.33 -11.71 -10.16
C SER A 191 -9.11 -11.58 -11.05
N PHE A 192 -8.25 -12.59 -11.03
CA PHE A 192 -7.09 -12.67 -11.91
C PHE A 192 -7.39 -13.61 -13.08
N LEU A 193 -7.38 -13.07 -14.29
CA LEU A 193 -7.56 -13.87 -15.51
C LEU A 193 -6.24 -14.55 -15.87
N ASN A 194 -6.31 -15.81 -16.28
CA ASN A 194 -5.16 -16.48 -16.89
C ASN A 194 -4.89 -15.81 -18.23
N SER A 195 -3.82 -15.02 -18.29
CA SER A 195 -3.37 -14.40 -19.54
C SER A 195 -2.75 -15.48 -20.42
N GLY A 196 -3.46 -15.89 -21.47
CA GLY A 196 -2.88 -16.73 -22.52
C GLY A 196 -3.92 -17.54 -23.27
N GLY A 197 -4.34 -17.09 -24.45
CA GLY A 197 -5.10 -17.88 -25.43
C GLY A 197 -4.26 -18.95 -26.14
N ALA A 198 -3.25 -19.51 -25.48
CA ALA A 198 -2.45 -20.61 -26.00
C ALA A 198 -3.08 -21.95 -25.57
N PRO A 199 -3.29 -22.91 -26.48
CA PRO A 199 -3.78 -24.23 -26.10
C PRO A 199 -2.65 -25.08 -25.47
N ALA A 200 -2.91 -25.56 -24.24
CA ALA A 200 -2.23 -26.63 -23.47
C ALA A 200 -0.82 -26.36 -22.88
N PRO A 201 -0.36 -27.16 -21.89
CA PRO A 201 -1.03 -27.70 -20.71
C PRO A 201 -0.38 -27.14 -19.42
N ALA A 202 -1.16 -26.73 -18.42
CA ALA A 202 -0.64 -26.58 -17.05
C ALA A 202 -1.73 -27.00 -16.05
N PRO A 203 -1.48 -28.02 -15.21
CA PRO A 203 -2.39 -28.46 -14.15
C PRO A 203 -2.30 -27.58 -12.88
N GLU A 204 -1.53 -26.49 -12.91
CA GLU A 204 -1.38 -25.58 -11.78
C GLU A 204 -2.62 -24.65 -11.76
N GLU A 205 -3.63 -25.03 -10.98
CA GLU A 205 -4.79 -24.18 -10.70
C GLU A 205 -4.31 -22.92 -9.97
N LEU A 206 -3.97 -21.88 -10.72
CA LEU A 206 -3.52 -20.62 -10.15
C LEU A 206 -4.66 -19.98 -9.35
N PRO A 207 -4.35 -19.44 -8.14
CA PRO A 207 -5.29 -18.63 -7.36
C PRO A 207 -5.97 -17.55 -8.20
N ARG A 208 -7.30 -17.48 -8.11
CA ARG A 208 -8.11 -16.54 -8.92
C ARG A 208 -8.65 -15.39 -8.09
N LYS A 209 -8.97 -15.63 -6.83
CA LYS A 209 -9.44 -14.64 -5.86
C LYS A 209 -8.31 -14.25 -4.91
N ILE A 210 -8.49 -13.11 -4.23
CA ILE A 210 -7.49 -12.60 -3.28
C ILE A 210 -7.17 -13.65 -2.21
N LEU A 211 -8.21 -14.21 -1.58
CA LEU A 211 -8.08 -15.15 -0.46
C LEU A 211 -7.71 -16.58 -0.89
N ASP A 212 -7.55 -16.85 -2.19
CA ASP A 212 -7.07 -18.14 -2.68
C ASP A 212 -5.53 -18.25 -2.63
N HIS A 213 -4.82 -17.16 -2.29
CA HIS A 213 -3.36 -17.12 -2.29
C HIS A 213 -2.79 -17.49 -0.91
N ASP A 214 -1.60 -18.08 -0.88
CA ASP A 214 -0.92 -18.52 0.34
C ASP A 214 -0.55 -17.34 1.25
N ARG A 215 -0.22 -16.19 0.66
CA ARG A 215 0.19 -14.96 1.36
C ARG A 215 -0.53 -13.76 0.76
N VAL A 216 -1.31 -13.08 1.58
CA VAL A 216 -2.01 -11.85 1.17
C VAL A 216 -1.57 -10.69 2.04
N VAL A 217 -1.30 -9.55 1.43
CA VAL A 217 -1.08 -8.29 2.14
C VAL A 217 -2.01 -7.24 1.56
N LEU A 218 -2.87 -6.68 2.39
CA LEU A 218 -3.73 -5.55 2.07
C LEU A 218 -3.12 -4.30 2.69
N LEU A 219 -2.82 -3.33 1.86
CA LEU A 219 -2.23 -2.06 2.25
C LEU A 219 -3.02 -0.91 1.65
N GLY A 220 -2.96 0.27 2.24
CA GLY A 220 -3.49 1.47 1.60
C GLY A 220 -4.08 2.50 2.53
N ASP A 221 -4.73 3.50 1.94
CA ASP A 221 -5.57 4.45 2.67
C ASP A 221 -6.94 3.81 2.93
N LEU A 222 -7.03 3.05 4.02
CA LEU A 222 -8.24 2.35 4.44
C LEU A 222 -9.27 3.31 5.05
N ASN A 223 -8.86 4.55 5.37
CA ASN A 223 -9.72 5.63 5.83
C ASN A 223 -10.51 5.37 7.13
N TYR A 224 -10.23 4.28 7.85
CA TYR A 224 -10.75 4.05 9.20
C TYR A 224 -10.31 5.17 10.14
N ARG A 225 -11.15 5.43 11.14
CA ARG A 225 -11.07 6.58 12.05
C ARG A 225 -11.00 6.10 13.49
N ILE A 226 -10.81 7.04 14.41
CA ILE A 226 -10.91 6.78 15.84
C ILE A 226 -12.36 6.99 16.26
N ALA A 227 -12.99 5.94 16.78
CA ALA A 227 -14.37 5.91 17.27
C ALA A 227 -14.50 6.53 18.67
N MET A 228 -14.05 7.78 18.84
CA MET A 228 -14.16 8.53 20.10
C MET A 228 -14.38 10.03 19.85
N ASP A 229 -14.62 10.80 20.91
CA ASP A 229 -14.74 12.25 20.79
C ASP A 229 -13.45 12.89 20.26
N ASP A 230 -13.62 13.89 19.38
CA ASP A 230 -12.51 14.53 18.71
C ASP A 230 -11.60 15.32 19.68
N ALA A 231 -12.16 15.97 20.70
CA ALA A 231 -11.37 16.68 21.69
C ALA A 231 -10.55 15.72 22.55
N GLU A 232 -11.14 14.59 22.94
CA GLU A 232 -10.46 13.51 23.67
C GLU A 232 -9.34 12.89 22.84
N ALA A 233 -9.62 12.55 21.57
CA ALA A 233 -8.62 12.02 20.65
C ALA A 233 -7.41 12.97 20.52
N ARG A 234 -7.67 14.28 20.34
CA ARG A 234 -6.60 15.28 20.27
C ARG A 234 -5.80 15.40 21.57
N GLN A 235 -6.43 15.24 22.74
CA GLN A 235 -5.71 15.21 24.03
C GLN A 235 -4.78 14.01 24.13
N LEU A 236 -5.25 12.81 23.75
CA LEU A 236 -4.41 11.61 23.72
C LEU A 236 -3.25 11.75 22.73
N VAL A 237 -3.48 12.37 21.57
CA VAL A 237 -2.39 12.66 20.61
C VAL A 237 -1.35 13.61 21.21
N ARG A 238 -1.78 14.71 21.85
CA ARG A 238 -0.84 15.63 22.54
C ARG A 238 -0.04 14.92 23.63
N ALA A 239 -0.66 13.99 24.34
CA ALA A 239 -0.03 13.19 25.39
C ALA A 239 0.76 11.98 24.86
N ARG A 240 0.81 11.75 23.54
CA ARG A 240 1.44 10.58 22.90
C ARG A 240 0.94 9.24 23.44
N LYS A 241 -0.34 9.18 23.80
CA LYS A 241 -1.02 8.02 24.40
C LYS A 241 -1.60 7.11 23.31
N TRP A 242 -0.74 6.53 22.48
CA TRP A 242 -1.15 5.75 21.30
C TRP A 242 -2.00 4.52 21.64
N SER A 243 -1.64 3.77 22.67
CA SER A 243 -2.39 2.57 23.06
C SER A 243 -3.86 2.86 23.37
N MET A 244 -4.15 3.95 24.09
CA MET A 244 -5.53 4.37 24.37
C MET A 244 -6.29 4.84 23.13
N LEU A 245 -5.60 5.42 22.14
CA LEU A 245 -6.22 5.76 20.86
C LEU A 245 -6.55 4.51 20.04
N LEU A 246 -5.65 3.53 20.03
CA LEU A 246 -5.80 2.27 19.30
C LEU A 246 -6.93 1.40 19.85
N GLU A 247 -7.24 1.50 21.15
CA GLU A 247 -8.45 0.88 21.73
C GLU A 247 -9.76 1.36 21.08
N ASN A 248 -9.72 2.51 20.41
CA ASN A 248 -10.86 3.11 19.71
C ASN A 248 -10.65 3.15 18.18
N ASP A 249 -9.64 2.49 17.64
CA ASP A 249 -9.41 2.46 16.19
C ASP A 249 -10.43 1.55 15.50
N GLU A 250 -11.21 2.10 14.56
CA GLU A 250 -12.29 1.36 13.90
C GLU A 250 -11.78 0.12 13.14
N LEU A 251 -10.57 0.13 12.56
CA LEU A 251 -10.03 -1.04 11.86
C LEU A 251 -9.68 -2.15 12.86
N LEU A 252 -9.02 -1.80 13.95
CA LEU A 252 -8.68 -2.76 15.00
C LEU A 252 -9.92 -3.37 15.65
N LEU A 253 -10.97 -2.57 15.83
CA LEU A 253 -12.27 -3.07 16.31
C LEU A 253 -12.90 -4.05 15.31
N GLU A 254 -12.92 -3.72 14.01
CA GLU A 254 -13.43 -4.63 12.96
C GLU A 254 -12.63 -5.94 12.86
N LEU A 255 -11.31 -5.88 13.07
CA LEU A 255 -10.43 -7.04 13.14
C LEU A 255 -10.72 -7.91 14.37
N ALA A 256 -10.85 -7.29 15.54
CA ALA A 256 -11.12 -7.98 16.80
C ALA A 256 -12.48 -8.72 16.79
N GLU A 257 -13.48 -8.16 16.10
CA GLU A 257 -14.79 -8.77 15.97
C GLU A 257 -14.85 -9.90 14.93
N GLY A 258 -13.76 -10.16 14.19
CA GLY A 258 -13.63 -11.31 13.29
C GLY A 258 -14.65 -11.33 12.15
N ARG A 259 -15.16 -10.17 11.72
CA ARG A 259 -16.22 -10.06 10.70
C ARG A 259 -15.70 -10.30 9.27
N ARG A 260 -15.48 -9.21 8.53
CA ARG A 260 -15.00 -9.26 7.14
C ARG A 260 -13.49 -9.42 7.06
N PHE A 261 -12.82 -9.18 8.17
CA PHE A 261 -11.39 -9.31 8.32
C PHE A 261 -11.01 -10.51 9.20
N ASP A 262 -11.84 -11.56 9.24
CA ASP A 262 -11.44 -12.81 9.89
C ASP A 262 -10.13 -13.35 9.29
N GLY A 263 -9.22 -13.76 10.17
CA GLY A 263 -7.87 -14.22 9.81
C GLY A 263 -6.84 -13.12 9.50
N TRP A 264 -7.25 -11.87 9.26
CA TRP A 264 -6.31 -10.76 9.02
C TRP A 264 -5.63 -10.31 10.32
N ARG A 265 -4.42 -9.76 10.19
CA ARG A 265 -3.63 -9.25 11.31
C ARG A 265 -3.02 -7.90 10.94
N GLU A 266 -3.10 -6.92 11.83
CA GLU A 266 -2.34 -5.66 11.72
C GLU A 266 -1.04 -5.79 12.54
N GLY A 267 0.03 -5.13 12.09
CA GLY A 267 1.26 -4.98 12.87
C GLY A 267 1.04 -4.18 14.16
N HIS A 268 1.97 -4.29 15.10
CA HIS A 268 1.90 -3.49 16.33
C HIS A 268 2.22 -2.01 16.04
N VAL A 269 1.20 -1.16 16.09
CA VAL A 269 1.30 0.28 15.81
C VAL A 269 1.96 1.01 16.99
N THR A 270 3.12 1.61 16.73
CA THR A 270 3.92 2.35 17.74
C THR A 270 4.19 3.81 17.36
N PHE A 271 3.60 4.27 16.25
CA PHE A 271 3.81 5.59 15.68
C PHE A 271 2.53 6.45 15.77
N ALA A 272 2.69 7.76 15.62
CA ALA A 272 1.57 8.71 15.68
C ALA A 272 0.57 8.49 14.52
N PRO A 273 -0.71 8.91 14.67
CA PRO A 273 -1.66 8.90 13.56
C PRO A 273 -1.11 9.59 12.31
N THR A 274 -1.36 9.03 11.12
CA THR A 274 -0.81 9.50 9.83
C THR A 274 -1.66 10.59 9.16
N TYR A 275 -2.88 10.82 9.66
CA TYR A 275 -3.81 11.82 9.14
C TYR A 275 -4.30 12.76 10.24
N LYS A 276 -4.43 14.08 10.07
CA LYS A 276 -4.10 14.94 8.91
C LYS A 276 -3.07 16.01 9.26
N TYR A 277 -1.97 16.03 8.52
CA TYR A 277 -0.90 17.00 8.68
C TYR A 277 -1.02 18.19 7.73
N HIS A 278 -0.47 19.34 8.16
CA HIS A 278 -0.09 20.39 7.23
C HIS A 278 0.98 19.86 6.28
N ARG A 279 0.98 20.35 5.04
CA ARG A 279 1.97 19.93 4.06
C ARG A 279 3.36 20.38 4.49
N ASN A 280 4.36 19.52 4.28
CA ASN A 280 5.76 19.77 4.59
C ASN A 280 5.96 20.17 6.06
N SER A 281 5.21 19.54 6.96
CA SER A 281 5.18 19.86 8.38
C SER A 281 4.74 18.66 9.19
N ASP A 282 5.36 18.48 10.36
CA ASP A 282 4.94 17.49 11.36
C ASP A 282 3.80 18.02 12.26
N GLN A 283 3.19 19.15 11.89
CA GLN A 283 2.06 19.71 12.62
C GLN A 283 0.73 19.21 12.05
N PHE A 284 -0.10 18.65 12.93
CA PHE A 284 -1.48 18.34 12.58
C PHE A 284 -2.27 19.61 12.22
N CYS A 285 -3.20 19.48 11.27
CA CYS A 285 -4.02 20.60 10.79
C CYS A 285 -4.88 21.28 11.87
N TRP A 286 -5.08 20.65 13.02
CA TRP A 286 -5.86 21.17 14.14
C TRP A 286 -5.00 21.87 15.21
N CYS A 287 -3.68 21.82 15.10
CA CYS A 287 -2.77 22.50 16.04
C CYS A 287 -2.68 24.00 15.78
N ALA A 288 -3.02 24.47 14.57
CA ALA A 288 -2.78 25.84 14.13
C ALA A 288 -3.89 26.85 14.52
N ASP A 289 -4.97 26.43 15.18
CA ASP A 289 -6.08 27.33 15.54
C ASP A 289 -5.85 27.99 16.90
N GLY A 290 -4.84 28.85 16.98
CA GLY A 290 -4.79 29.90 17.99
C GLY A 290 -5.78 30.99 17.63
N GLY A 291 -7.00 30.92 18.17
CA GLY A 291 -7.93 32.05 18.30
C GLY A 291 -8.22 32.90 17.04
N ALA A 292 -9.39 32.67 16.45
CA ALA A 292 -10.07 33.51 15.44
C ALA A 292 -9.72 33.26 13.96
N ALA A 293 -10.80 33.18 13.16
CA ALA A 293 -10.88 33.08 11.71
C ALA A 293 -10.70 31.69 11.05
N ALA A 294 -11.45 30.68 11.50
CA ALA A 294 -11.78 29.53 10.66
C ALA A 294 -13.10 29.78 9.93
N GLY A 295 -13.02 30.19 8.66
CA GLY A 295 -14.17 30.27 7.77
C GLY A 295 -14.90 28.91 7.72
N ARG A 296 -16.23 28.95 7.86
CA ARG A 296 -17.12 27.79 7.73
C ARG A 296 -16.79 27.03 6.44
N GLY A 297 -16.17 25.86 6.54
CA GLY A 297 -15.95 25.00 5.37
C GLY A 297 -14.73 24.06 5.41
N LYS A 298 -13.73 24.28 6.27
CA LYS A 298 -12.63 23.31 6.42
C LYS A 298 -12.96 22.36 7.57
N GLN A 299 -13.40 21.14 7.26
CA GLN A 299 -13.60 20.09 8.27
C GLN A 299 -12.26 19.83 8.98
N HIS A 300 -12.16 20.24 10.25
CA HIS A 300 -11.08 19.83 11.15
C HIS A 300 -11.31 18.36 11.48
N ARG A 301 -10.67 17.46 10.72
CA ARG A 301 -10.84 16.02 10.92
C ARG A 301 -10.01 15.55 12.11
N ALA A 302 -10.54 14.57 12.82
CA ALA A 302 -9.84 13.89 13.90
C ALA A 302 -8.56 13.21 13.38
N PRO A 303 -7.54 13.04 14.24
CA PRO A 303 -6.41 12.16 13.97
C PRO A 303 -6.87 10.74 13.62
N ALA A 304 -6.19 10.07 12.70
CA ALA A 304 -6.46 8.66 12.37
C ALA A 304 -5.23 7.96 11.75
N TRP A 305 -5.13 6.65 11.94
CA TRP A 305 -4.26 5.77 11.15
C TRP A 305 -5.00 5.36 9.88
N SER A 306 -5.08 6.29 8.93
CA SER A 306 -5.79 6.03 7.66
C SER A 306 -4.96 5.16 6.72
N ASP A 307 -3.63 5.21 6.81
CA ASP A 307 -2.69 4.37 6.08
C ASP A 307 -2.37 3.13 6.93
N SER A 308 -2.61 1.93 6.40
CA SER A 308 -2.42 0.66 7.11
C SER A 308 -1.88 -0.44 6.19
N ASP A 309 -1.28 -1.47 6.77
CA ASP A 309 -0.73 -2.65 6.08
C ASP A 309 -0.99 -3.92 6.91
N THR A 310 -1.97 -4.69 6.43
CA THR A 310 -2.52 -5.90 7.07
C THR A 310 -2.17 -7.16 6.28
N PRO A 311 -1.32 -8.05 6.80
CA PRO A 311 -1.23 -9.41 6.30
C PRO A 311 -2.46 -10.27 6.66
N ASN A 312 -2.86 -11.17 5.76
CA ASN A 312 -3.71 -12.33 6.03
C ASN A 312 -2.83 -13.60 6.05
#